data_AF-A0A972LJX1-F1
#
_entry.id   AF-A0A972LJX1-F1
#
_cell.length_a   1.000
_cell.length_b   1.000
_cell.length_c   1.000
_cell.angle_alpha   90.00
_cell.angle_beta   90.00
_cell.angle_gamma   90.00
#
_symmetry.space_group_name_H-M   'P 1'
#
loop_
_entity.id
_entity.type
_entity.pdbx_description
1 polymer ?
#
loop_
_entity_poly.entity_id
_entity_poly.type
_entity_poly.pdbx_seq_one_letter_code
_entity_poly.pdbx_strand_id
1 'polypeptide(L)'
;MPSASLANPASDLHAPLTSGEKFWWACRFKLSWNQKTEPDMGVDLLLAQAVMGPILESMEDRLLFWRFHRRAAPDDSGHQFSFLFYSDVSALQEINAEIQKNPTLHQALKKKIVERATCDNTSGTRRPEISAMSDASWSPALQKHWPAFIMGVSRLWLGLINEALRDLPPHEGNFDKKLEQIRKAEKTINMMWYKEGQHAFFHHLSAVFGYEPLLIKNVVRF
;
A
#
# COMPACT_ATOMS: atom_id res chain seq x y z
N MET A 1 -15.60 48.30 -17.01
CA MET A 1 -15.86 46.86 -16.86
C MET A 1 -14.97 46.34 -15.75
N PRO A 2 -15.52 45.93 -14.59
CA PRO A 2 -14.71 45.51 -13.46
C PRO A 2 -14.16 44.09 -13.66
N SER A 3 -12.93 43.92 -13.17
CA SER A 3 -12.12 42.71 -13.13
C SER A 3 -12.83 41.56 -12.42
N ALA A 4 -12.87 40.39 -13.06
CA ALA A 4 -13.24 39.13 -12.42
C ALA A 4 -12.06 38.67 -11.54
N SER A 5 -12.19 38.90 -10.24
CA SER A 5 -11.32 38.32 -9.22
C SER A 5 -11.44 36.79 -9.27
N LEU A 6 -10.35 36.12 -9.64
CA LEU A 6 -10.19 34.68 -9.46
C LEU A 6 -10.16 34.40 -7.96
N ALA A 7 -11.20 33.72 -7.47
CA ALA A 7 -11.27 33.25 -6.10
C ALA A 7 -10.04 32.36 -5.80
N ASN A 8 -9.37 32.71 -4.71
CA ASN A 8 -8.19 32.04 -4.20
C ASN A 8 -8.62 30.67 -3.61
N PRO A 9 -8.17 29.50 -4.11
CA PRO A 9 -8.66 28.19 -3.67
C PRO A 9 -8.13 27.75 -2.29
N ALA A 10 -7.54 28.67 -1.53
CA ALA A 10 -6.90 28.37 -0.26
C ALA A 10 -7.87 28.34 0.95
N SER A 11 -9.17 28.60 0.77
CA SER A 11 -10.12 28.71 1.89
C SER A 11 -10.79 27.41 2.34
N ASP A 12 -10.67 26.30 1.59
CA ASP A 12 -11.49 25.11 1.82
C ASP A 12 -10.91 24.07 2.80
N LEU A 13 -9.77 24.36 3.42
CA LEU A 13 -9.16 23.47 4.42
C LEU A 13 -9.97 23.36 5.73
N HIS A 14 -10.97 24.22 5.94
CA HIS A 14 -11.74 24.30 7.18
C HIS A 14 -13.24 23.99 7.07
N ALA A 15 -13.77 23.70 5.88
CA ALA A 15 -15.17 23.30 5.75
C ALA A 15 -15.41 21.97 6.51
N PRO A 16 -16.50 21.80 7.28
CA PRO A 16 -16.78 20.53 7.95
C PRO A 16 -16.79 19.38 6.94
N LEU A 17 -16.17 18.24 7.29
CA LEU A 17 -16.23 17.03 6.46
C LEU A 17 -17.69 16.61 6.35
N THR A 18 -18.23 16.56 5.14
CA THR A 18 -19.63 16.14 4.96
C THR A 18 -19.71 14.61 4.98
N SER A 19 -20.84 14.07 5.42
CA SER A 19 -21.03 12.63 5.52
C SER A 19 -20.99 11.99 4.12
N GLY A 20 -20.10 11.02 3.92
CA GLY A 20 -19.96 10.28 2.66
C GLY A 20 -18.92 10.83 1.68
N GLU A 21 -18.33 12.00 1.94
CA GLU A 21 -17.17 12.48 1.17
C GLU A 21 -15.99 11.52 1.30
N LYS A 22 -15.33 11.24 0.18
CA LYS A 22 -14.20 10.32 0.11
C LYS A 22 -12.91 11.08 -0.17
N PHE A 23 -11.84 10.63 0.47
CA PHE A 23 -10.51 11.20 0.31
C PHE A 23 -9.48 10.08 0.30
N TRP A 24 -8.30 10.39 -0.24
CA TRP A 24 -7.14 9.54 -0.03
C TRP A 24 -6.57 9.70 1.37
N TRP A 25 -6.48 8.57 2.07
CA TRP A 25 -5.85 8.41 3.36
C TRP A 25 -4.66 7.47 3.26
N ALA A 26 -3.72 7.59 4.21
CA ALA A 26 -2.58 6.70 4.30
C ALA A 26 -2.27 6.31 5.75
N CYS A 27 -2.08 5.01 5.96
CA CYS A 27 -1.43 4.46 7.14
C CYS A 27 -0.02 4.01 6.77
N ARG A 28 0.98 4.49 7.51
CA ARG A 28 2.41 4.32 7.23
C ARG A 28 3.10 3.64 8.40
N PHE A 29 3.96 2.68 8.08
CA PHE A 29 4.73 1.88 9.02
C PHE A 29 6.20 2.07 8.66
N LYS A 30 6.93 2.78 9.52
CA LYS A 30 8.38 2.94 9.38
C LYS A 30 9.06 1.72 9.99
N LEU A 31 9.91 1.07 9.20
CA LEU A 31 10.61 -0.16 9.58
C LEU A 31 12.05 0.16 9.96
N SER A 32 12.55 -0.58 10.95
CA SER A 32 13.96 -0.48 11.34
C SER A 32 14.81 -1.12 10.25
N TRP A 33 15.62 -0.31 9.58
CA TRP A 33 16.49 -0.78 8.51
C TRP A 33 17.85 -0.10 8.57
N ASN A 34 18.90 -0.92 8.60
CA ASN A 34 20.26 -0.46 8.40
C ASN A 34 20.52 -0.30 6.89
N GLN A 35 20.67 0.94 6.43
CA GLN A 35 20.88 1.26 5.01
C GLN A 35 22.15 0.65 4.38
N LYS A 36 23.02 0.03 5.18
CA LYS A 36 24.19 -0.74 4.70
C LYS A 36 23.88 -2.19 4.34
N THR A 37 22.67 -2.67 4.65
CA THR A 37 22.23 -4.04 4.37
C THR A 37 21.01 -4.03 3.47
N GLU A 38 20.69 -5.16 2.84
CA GLU A 38 19.41 -5.31 2.17
C GLU A 38 18.24 -5.13 3.15
N PRO A 39 17.15 -4.46 2.74
CA PRO A 39 15.95 -4.33 3.56
C PRO A 39 15.28 -5.69 3.76
N ASP A 40 14.72 -5.93 4.94
CA ASP A 40 13.94 -7.14 5.23
C ASP A 40 12.53 -6.99 4.69
N MET A 41 12.40 -7.26 3.40
CA MET A 41 11.15 -7.13 2.64
C MET A 41 10.06 -8.11 3.11
N GLY A 42 10.40 -9.15 3.89
CA GLY A 42 9.45 -10.04 4.55
C GLY A 42 8.60 -9.33 5.62
N VAL A 43 9.11 -8.26 6.24
CA VAL A 43 8.33 -7.47 7.19
C VAL A 43 7.16 -6.75 6.50
N ASP A 44 7.30 -6.38 5.23
CA ASP A 44 6.21 -5.80 4.45
C ASP A 44 5.07 -6.80 4.28
N LEU A 45 5.39 -8.08 4.04
CA LEU A 45 4.40 -9.15 3.92
C LEU A 45 3.72 -9.41 5.27
N LEU A 46 4.45 -9.34 6.38
CA LEU A 46 3.89 -9.41 7.73
C LEU A 46 2.84 -8.31 7.92
N LEU A 47 3.15 -7.07 7.55
CA LEU A 47 2.19 -5.97 7.67
C LEU A 47 1.00 -6.14 6.72
N ALA A 48 1.23 -6.55 5.48
CA ALA A 48 0.15 -6.77 4.51
C ALA A 48 -0.82 -7.86 4.97
N GLN A 49 -0.31 -9.02 5.37
CA GLN A 49 -1.14 -10.18 5.68
C GLN A 49 -1.65 -10.15 7.12
N ALA A 50 -0.80 -9.89 8.11
CA ALA A 50 -1.16 -10.05 9.52
C ALA A 50 -1.73 -8.79 10.17
N VAL A 51 -1.48 -7.61 9.58
CA VAL A 51 -2.03 -6.34 10.07
C VAL A 51 -3.18 -5.90 9.19
N MET A 52 -2.96 -5.79 7.88
CA MET A 52 -3.96 -5.26 6.95
C MET A 52 -4.95 -6.32 6.44
N GLY A 53 -4.56 -7.60 6.35
CA GLY A 53 -5.42 -8.69 5.87
C GLY A 53 -6.78 -8.75 6.58
N PRO A 54 -6.83 -8.90 7.92
CA PRO A 54 -8.09 -8.95 8.66
C PRO A 54 -8.95 -7.68 8.54
N ILE A 55 -8.31 -6.53 8.32
CA ILE A 55 -9.01 -5.25 8.12
C ILE A 55 -9.64 -5.22 6.72
N LEU A 56 -8.91 -5.70 5.71
CA LEU A 56 -9.43 -5.79 4.35
C LEU A 56 -10.57 -6.80 4.25
N GLU A 57 -10.48 -7.95 4.92
CA GLU A 57 -11.57 -8.95 4.96
C GLU A 57 -12.90 -8.36 5.48
N SER A 58 -12.86 -7.38 6.38
CA SER A 58 -14.06 -6.78 6.97
C SER A 58 -14.49 -5.45 6.31
N MET A 59 -13.57 -4.75 5.64
CA MET A 59 -13.82 -3.37 5.19
C MET A 59 -13.64 -3.15 3.69
N GLU A 60 -13.16 -4.12 2.91
CA GLU A 60 -12.81 -3.93 1.50
C GLU A 60 -13.95 -3.31 0.67
N ASP A 61 -15.20 -3.72 0.90
CA ASP A 61 -16.39 -3.18 0.19
C ASP A 61 -16.62 -1.68 0.42
N ARG A 62 -16.03 -1.11 1.47
CA ARG A 62 -16.10 0.33 1.78
C ARG A 62 -14.96 1.13 1.16
N LEU A 63 -13.96 0.45 0.59
CA LEU A 63 -12.76 1.05 0.02
C LEU A 63 -12.87 1.06 -1.49
N LEU A 64 -13.21 2.22 -2.07
CA LEU A 64 -13.36 2.33 -3.52
C LEU A 64 -12.03 2.05 -4.24
N PHE A 65 -10.92 2.51 -3.67
CA PHE A 65 -9.57 2.13 -4.08
C PHE A 65 -8.69 1.90 -2.87
N TRP A 66 -7.76 0.96 -2.96
CA TRP A 66 -6.69 0.82 -1.98
C TRP A 66 -5.44 0.23 -2.61
N ARG A 67 -4.29 0.44 -2.00
CA ARG A 67 -3.03 -0.16 -2.44
C ARG A 67 -2.04 -0.31 -1.30
N PHE A 68 -1.17 -1.30 -1.44
CA PHE A 68 0.08 -1.33 -0.70
C PHE A 68 1.15 -0.54 -1.45
N HIS A 69 1.98 0.17 -0.72
CA HIS A 69 3.16 0.82 -1.23
C HIS A 69 4.35 0.45 -0.36
N ARG A 70 5.35 -0.15 -0.99
CA ARG A 70 6.57 -0.66 -0.36
C ARG A 70 7.73 0.14 -0.90
N ARG A 71 8.61 0.62 -0.02
CA ARG A 71 9.81 1.34 -0.41
C ARG A 71 10.92 1.12 0.59
N ALA A 72 12.15 1.07 0.09
CA ALA A 72 13.37 1.16 0.88
C ALA A 72 14.35 2.01 0.09
N ALA A 73 14.62 3.22 0.58
CA ALA A 73 15.53 4.15 -0.06
C ALA A 73 16.43 4.83 1.00
N PRO A 74 17.67 5.20 0.66
CA PRO A 74 18.58 5.89 1.57
C PRO A 74 18.19 7.37 1.75
N ASP A 75 16.97 7.61 2.23
CA ASP A 75 16.43 8.92 2.56
C ASP A 75 15.72 8.89 3.92
N ASP A 76 15.13 10.02 4.33
CA ASP A 76 14.49 10.17 5.64
C ASP A 76 13.29 9.23 5.86
N SER A 77 12.66 8.79 4.75
CA SER A 77 11.58 7.81 4.81
C SER A 77 12.12 6.42 5.12
N GLY A 78 13.31 6.09 4.61
CA GLY A 78 13.96 4.80 4.84
C GLY A 78 13.15 3.64 4.27
N HIS A 79 13.06 2.56 5.04
CA HIS A 79 12.18 1.43 4.74
C HIS A 79 10.79 1.71 5.30
N GLN A 80 9.82 1.83 4.41
CA GLN A 80 8.44 2.15 4.75
C GLN A 80 7.46 1.26 3.99
N PHE A 81 6.54 0.67 4.75
CA PHE A 81 5.33 0.06 4.23
C PHE A 81 4.16 1.05 4.42
N SER A 82 3.33 1.21 3.40
CA SER A 82 2.16 2.08 3.47
C SER A 82 0.93 1.39 2.91
N PHE A 83 -0.18 1.58 3.60
CA PHE A 83 -1.52 1.27 3.11
C PHE A 83 -2.21 2.57 2.75
N LEU A 84 -2.54 2.75 1.47
CA LEU A 84 -3.24 3.93 0.97
C LEU A 84 -4.63 3.50 0.55
N PHE A 85 -5.66 4.27 0.91
CA PHE A 85 -7.04 3.93 0.59
C PHE A 85 -7.87 5.18 0.34
N TYR A 86 -8.87 5.04 -0.53
CA TYR A 86 -9.81 6.08 -0.90
C TYR A 86 -11.17 5.73 -0.33
N SER A 87 -11.54 6.40 0.76
CA SER A 87 -12.81 6.17 1.46
C SER A 87 -13.19 7.39 2.30
N ASP A 88 -14.31 7.27 3.01
CA ASP A 88 -14.77 8.32 3.92
C ASP A 88 -14.02 8.29 5.26
N VAL A 89 -14.29 9.31 6.07
CA VAL A 89 -13.65 9.54 7.37
C VAL A 89 -13.98 8.44 8.38
N SER A 90 -15.17 7.84 8.29
CA SER A 90 -15.55 6.76 9.21
C SER A 90 -14.67 5.53 8.97
N ALA A 91 -14.39 5.19 7.71
CA ALA A 91 -13.49 4.11 7.36
C ALA A 91 -12.06 4.39 7.85
N LEU A 92 -11.57 5.64 7.74
CA LEU A 92 -10.26 6.02 8.29
C LEU A 92 -10.18 5.76 9.81
N GLN A 93 -11.18 6.22 10.56
CA GLN A 93 -11.19 6.09 12.01
C GLN A 93 -11.21 4.63 12.45
N GLU A 94 -12.02 3.82 11.79
CA GLU A 94 -12.14 2.39 12.07
C GLU A 94 -10.88 1.61 11.69
N ILE A 95 -10.31 1.84 10.50
CA ILE A 95 -9.03 1.24 10.08
C ILE A 95 -7.93 1.60 11.08
N ASN A 96 -7.83 2.88 11.48
CA ASN A 96 -6.83 3.29 12.45
C ASN A 96 -7.04 2.58 13.80
N ALA A 97 -8.29 2.49 14.28
CA ALA A 97 -8.60 1.79 15.52
C ALA A 97 -8.22 0.30 15.48
N GLU A 98 -8.49 -0.39 14.36
CA GLU A 98 -8.13 -1.81 14.20
C GLU A 98 -6.61 -2.02 14.09
N ILE A 99 -5.90 -1.12 13.39
CA ILE A 99 -4.43 -1.13 13.38
C ILE A 99 -3.88 -1.00 14.81
N GLN A 100 -4.40 -0.08 15.62
CA GLN A 100 -3.95 0.13 17.01
C GLN A 100 -4.30 -1.04 17.94
N LYS A 101 -5.24 -1.93 17.59
CA LYS A 101 -5.55 -3.12 18.39
C LYS A 101 -4.75 -4.35 17.96
N ASN A 102 -4.07 -4.29 16.81
CA ASN A 102 -3.49 -5.47 16.20
C ASN A 102 -2.32 -6.06 17.04
N PRO A 103 -2.43 -7.31 17.53
CA PRO A 103 -1.41 -7.90 18.39
C PRO A 103 -0.08 -8.17 17.66
N THR A 104 -0.11 -8.45 16.35
CA THR A 104 1.11 -8.65 15.56
C THR A 104 1.88 -7.34 15.45
N LEU A 105 1.19 -6.22 15.21
CA LEU A 105 1.82 -4.90 15.17
C LEU A 105 2.44 -4.53 16.52
N HIS A 106 1.73 -4.75 17.63
CA HIS A 106 2.25 -4.51 18.97
C HIS A 106 3.54 -5.30 19.25
N GLN A 107 3.59 -6.57 18.85
CA GLN A 107 4.80 -7.38 18.99
C GLN A 107 5.95 -6.86 18.11
N ALA A 108 5.66 -6.45 16.88
CA ALA A 108 6.67 -5.89 15.97
C ALA A 108 7.24 -4.55 16.48
N LEU A 109 6.41 -3.69 17.05
CA LEU A 109 6.82 -2.44 17.73
C LEU A 109 7.69 -2.74 18.96
N LYS A 110 7.25 -3.66 19.83
CA LYS A 110 8.00 -4.07 21.03
C LYS A 110 9.38 -4.62 20.68
N LYS A 111 9.48 -5.37 19.58
CA LYS A 111 10.75 -5.92 19.05
C LYS A 111 11.56 -4.91 18.23
N LYS A 112 11.08 -3.66 18.06
CA LYS A 112 11.70 -2.61 17.24
C LYS A 112 11.92 -2.99 15.77
N ILE A 113 11.12 -3.93 15.25
CA ILE A 113 11.10 -4.27 13.83
C ILE A 113 10.35 -3.18 13.07
N VAL A 114 9.21 -2.75 13.63
CA VAL A 114 8.52 -1.53 13.25
C VAL A 114 8.96 -0.45 14.25
N GLU A 115 9.43 0.68 13.76
CA GLU A 115 9.79 1.83 14.60
C GLU A 115 8.55 2.64 14.98
N ARG A 116 7.65 2.83 14.02
CA ARG A 116 6.45 3.65 14.18
C ARG A 116 5.36 3.28 13.20
N ALA A 117 4.12 3.31 13.65
CA ALA A 117 2.91 3.22 12.81
C ALA A 117 2.06 4.48 12.99
N THR A 118 1.66 5.11 11.88
CA THR A 118 0.83 6.33 11.89
C THR A 118 -0.15 6.35 10.74
N CYS A 119 -1.39 6.73 11.01
CA CYS A 119 -2.37 7.05 9.98
C CYS A 119 -2.55 8.57 9.83
N ASP A 120 -2.98 9.00 8.64
CA ASP A 120 -3.44 10.37 8.41
C ASP A 120 -4.57 10.72 9.41
N ASN A 121 -4.75 12.01 9.70
CA ASN A 121 -5.82 12.51 10.57
C ASN A 121 -6.81 13.37 9.76
N THR A 122 -7.98 13.64 10.34
CA THR A 122 -9.07 14.37 9.69
C THR A 122 -8.79 15.86 9.51
N SER A 123 -7.80 16.40 10.23
CA SER A 123 -7.34 17.79 10.11
C SER A 123 -6.27 17.99 9.02
N GLY A 124 -5.82 16.92 8.38
CA GLY A 124 -4.77 16.95 7.38
C GLY A 124 -5.23 17.47 6.02
N THR A 125 -4.28 17.57 5.08
CA THR A 125 -4.56 17.91 3.68
C THR A 125 -5.55 16.93 3.08
N ARG A 126 -6.68 17.45 2.60
CA ARG A 126 -7.70 16.68 1.90
C ARG A 126 -7.24 16.36 0.48
N ARG A 127 -7.51 15.13 0.05
CA ARG A 127 -7.15 14.61 -1.28
C ARG A 127 -8.39 13.98 -1.92
N PRO A 128 -9.37 14.79 -2.37
CA PRO A 128 -10.64 14.30 -2.88
C PRO A 128 -10.53 13.72 -4.29
N GLU A 129 -9.55 14.16 -5.08
CA GLU A 129 -9.40 13.64 -6.44
C GLU A 129 -8.87 12.21 -6.45
N ILE A 130 -9.50 11.33 -7.24
CA ILE A 130 -9.03 9.94 -7.41
C ILE A 130 -7.57 9.90 -7.87
N SER A 131 -7.13 10.87 -8.68
CA SER A 131 -5.75 11.01 -9.15
C SER A 131 -4.76 11.57 -8.12
N ALA A 132 -5.22 12.06 -6.96
CA ALA A 132 -4.38 12.83 -6.03
C ALA A 132 -3.17 12.06 -5.46
N MET A 133 -3.19 10.72 -5.53
CA MET A 133 -2.09 9.85 -5.08
C MET A 133 -1.40 9.10 -6.23
N SER A 134 -1.62 9.53 -7.46
CA SER A 134 -0.89 9.11 -8.66
C SER A 134 0.37 9.96 -8.85
N ASP A 135 1.33 9.49 -9.65
CA ASP A 135 2.54 10.26 -9.94
C ASP A 135 2.21 11.49 -10.82
N ALA A 136 2.61 12.67 -10.36
CA ALA A 136 2.32 13.94 -11.03
C ALA A 136 3.00 14.08 -12.40
N SER A 137 4.05 13.29 -12.68
CA SER A 137 4.74 13.27 -13.97
C SER A 137 3.96 12.51 -15.05
N TRP A 138 2.96 11.70 -14.67
CA TRP A 138 2.15 10.93 -15.63
C TRP A 138 1.11 11.81 -16.31
N SER A 139 0.60 11.36 -17.47
CA SER A 139 -0.51 12.04 -18.12
C SER A 139 -1.77 12.03 -17.24
N PRO A 140 -2.66 13.04 -17.33
CA PRO A 140 -3.90 13.07 -16.54
C PRO A 140 -4.77 11.82 -16.75
N ALA A 141 -4.78 11.29 -17.97
CA ALA A 141 -5.50 10.05 -18.30
C ALA A 141 -4.95 8.86 -17.51
N LEU A 142 -3.63 8.70 -17.42
CA LEU A 142 -3.03 7.63 -16.63
C LEU A 142 -3.27 7.85 -15.14
N GLN A 143 -3.07 9.06 -14.63
CA GLN A 143 -3.29 9.39 -13.22
C GLN A 143 -4.71 9.04 -12.75
N LYS A 144 -5.72 9.24 -13.59
CA LYS A 144 -7.13 8.96 -13.29
C LYS A 144 -7.46 7.46 -13.19
N HIS A 145 -6.83 6.62 -14.02
CA HIS A 145 -7.17 5.20 -14.11
C HIS A 145 -6.19 4.28 -13.36
N TRP A 146 -4.99 4.78 -13.08
CA TRP A 146 -3.95 4.01 -12.39
C TRP A 146 -4.39 3.45 -11.02
N PRO A 147 -5.19 4.14 -10.17
CA PRO A 147 -5.65 3.59 -8.91
C PRO A 147 -6.36 2.23 -9.02
N ALA A 148 -7.16 2.02 -10.07
CA ALA A 148 -7.83 0.74 -10.30
C ALA A 148 -6.83 -0.37 -10.63
N PHE A 149 -5.85 -0.08 -11.49
CA PHE A 149 -4.80 -1.02 -11.87
C PHE A 149 -3.96 -1.46 -10.66
N ILE A 150 -3.42 -0.51 -9.88
CA ILE A 150 -2.54 -0.82 -8.77
C ILE A 150 -3.27 -1.50 -7.60
N MET A 151 -4.57 -1.24 -7.42
CA MET A 151 -5.41 -1.97 -6.47
C MET A 151 -5.48 -3.46 -6.86
N GLY A 152 -5.69 -3.76 -8.15
CA GLY A 152 -5.66 -5.13 -8.68
C GLY A 152 -4.31 -5.82 -8.42
N VAL A 153 -3.20 -5.11 -8.66
CA VAL A 153 -1.85 -5.62 -8.35
C VAL A 153 -1.67 -5.88 -6.85
N SER A 154 -2.14 -4.98 -5.99
CA SER A 154 -2.06 -5.13 -4.53
C SER A 154 -2.89 -6.31 -4.04
N ARG A 155 -4.10 -6.50 -4.59
CA ARG A 155 -4.99 -7.62 -4.28
C ARG A 155 -4.38 -8.96 -4.71
N LEU A 156 -3.82 -9.02 -5.92
CA LEU A 156 -3.11 -10.21 -6.39
C LEU A 156 -1.95 -10.55 -5.45
N TRP A 157 -1.12 -9.57 -5.13
CA TRP A 157 0.04 -9.78 -4.26
C TRP A 157 -0.39 -10.29 -2.87
N LEU A 158 -1.44 -9.72 -2.27
CA LEU A 158 -2.00 -10.22 -1.00
C LEU A 158 -2.52 -11.66 -1.13
N GLY A 159 -3.21 -11.98 -2.22
CA GLY A 159 -3.67 -13.33 -2.52
C GLY A 159 -2.51 -14.33 -2.58
N LEU A 160 -1.42 -14.00 -3.28
CA LEU A 160 -0.23 -14.84 -3.35
C LEU A 160 0.44 -15.04 -1.99
N ILE A 161 0.44 -14.02 -1.11
CA ILE A 161 0.92 -14.19 0.27
C ILE A 161 0.05 -15.20 1.01
N ASN A 162 -1.27 -15.08 0.92
CA ASN A 162 -2.20 -15.98 1.60
C ASN A 162 -2.05 -17.42 1.11
N GLU A 163 -1.91 -17.63 -0.21
CA GLU A 163 -1.66 -18.95 -0.79
C GLU A 163 -0.32 -19.53 -0.34
N ALA A 164 0.76 -18.74 -0.38
CA ALA A 164 2.10 -19.20 0.03
C ALA A 164 2.19 -19.55 1.53
N LEU A 165 1.30 -19.00 2.37
CA LEU A 165 1.22 -19.31 3.79
C LEU A 165 0.30 -20.49 4.11
N ARG A 166 -0.63 -20.86 3.21
CA ARG A 166 -1.64 -21.90 3.46
C ARG A 166 -1.02 -23.26 3.81
N ASP A 167 0.07 -23.61 3.15
CA ASP A 167 0.72 -24.92 3.31
C ASP A 167 1.75 -24.96 4.46
N LEU A 168 1.92 -23.84 5.18
CA LEU A 168 2.86 -23.78 6.30
C LEU A 168 2.20 -24.24 7.60
N PRO A 169 2.95 -24.90 8.49
CA PRO A 169 2.41 -25.37 9.76
C PRO A 169 1.93 -24.18 10.62
N PRO A 170 0.97 -24.37 11.53
CA PRO A 170 0.54 -23.30 12.43
C PRO A 170 1.73 -22.73 13.22
N HIS A 171 1.79 -21.40 13.36
CA HIS A 171 2.83 -20.73 14.14
C HIS A 171 2.54 -20.71 15.67
N GLU A 172 1.40 -21.24 16.11
CA GLU A 172 1.01 -21.38 17.53
C GLU A 172 1.12 -20.06 18.34
N GLY A 173 0.83 -18.93 17.70
CA GLY A 173 0.95 -17.60 18.32
C GLY A 173 2.39 -17.09 18.57
N ASN A 174 3.42 -17.85 18.16
CA ASN A 174 4.81 -17.41 18.27
C ASN A 174 5.17 -16.43 17.14
N PHE A 175 5.52 -15.19 17.52
CA PHE A 175 5.87 -14.13 16.57
C PHE A 175 7.08 -14.46 15.70
N ASP A 176 8.15 -14.99 16.28
CA ASP A 176 9.40 -15.22 15.56
C ASP A 176 9.22 -16.35 14.53
N LYS A 177 8.49 -17.40 14.89
CA LYS A 177 8.07 -18.46 13.95
C LYS A 177 7.19 -17.88 12.82
N LYS A 178 6.23 -17.01 13.15
CA LYS A 178 5.37 -16.35 12.16
C LYS A 178 6.19 -15.52 11.17
N LEU A 179 7.12 -14.71 11.66
CA LEU A 179 8.00 -13.90 10.81
C LEU A 179 8.90 -14.78 9.92
N GLU A 180 9.42 -15.89 10.45
CA GLU A 180 10.20 -16.85 9.65
C GLU A 180 9.37 -17.46 8.52
N GLN A 181 8.13 -17.86 8.80
CA GLN A 181 7.20 -18.37 7.80
C GLN A 181 6.88 -17.35 6.72
N ILE A 182 6.69 -16.09 7.09
CA ILE A 182 6.46 -15.02 6.14
C ILE A 182 7.67 -14.77 5.25
N ARG A 183 8.89 -14.82 5.80
CA ARG A 183 10.12 -14.74 4.99
C ARG A 183 10.28 -15.95 4.05
N LYS A 184 9.74 -17.12 4.41
CA LYS A 184 9.68 -18.28 3.48
C LYS A 184 8.67 -18.03 2.38
N ALA A 185 7.48 -17.53 2.70
CA ALA A 185 6.46 -17.16 1.72
C ALA A 185 6.98 -16.09 0.74
N GLU A 186 7.73 -15.10 1.23
CA GLU A 186 8.38 -14.10 0.40
C GLU A 186 9.29 -14.74 -0.67
N LYS A 187 10.14 -15.69 -0.28
CA LYS A 187 11.03 -16.40 -1.21
C LYS A 187 10.24 -17.17 -2.27
N THR A 188 9.14 -17.82 -1.88
CA THR A 188 8.25 -18.52 -2.81
C THR A 188 7.63 -17.54 -3.81
N ILE A 189 7.13 -16.39 -3.35
CA ILE A 189 6.52 -15.37 -4.21
C ILE A 189 7.55 -14.75 -5.15
N ASN A 190 8.76 -14.45 -4.66
CA ASN A 190 9.84 -13.94 -5.50
C ASN A 190 10.25 -14.96 -6.57
N MET A 191 10.23 -16.25 -6.25
CA MET A 191 10.48 -17.32 -7.21
C MET A 191 9.37 -17.42 -8.27
N MET A 192 8.10 -17.29 -7.86
CA MET A 192 6.97 -17.23 -8.80
C MET A 192 7.10 -16.01 -9.73
N TRP A 193 7.39 -14.83 -9.17
CA TRP A 193 7.64 -13.62 -9.95
C TRP A 193 8.78 -13.83 -10.97
N TYR A 194 9.92 -14.36 -10.53
CA TYR A 194 11.08 -14.60 -11.39
C TYR A 194 10.78 -15.57 -12.53
N LYS A 195 10.05 -16.67 -12.26
CA LYS A 195 9.78 -17.72 -13.25
C LYS A 195 8.60 -17.41 -14.17
N GLU A 196 7.54 -16.84 -13.61
CA GLU A 196 6.23 -16.75 -14.28
C GLU A 196 5.88 -15.31 -14.65
N GLY A 197 6.56 -14.32 -14.06
CA GLY A 197 6.16 -12.92 -14.15
C GLY A 197 6.21 -12.35 -15.57
N GLN A 198 7.13 -12.82 -16.40
CA GLN A 198 7.18 -12.40 -17.81
C GLN A 198 5.91 -12.78 -18.57
N HIS A 199 5.40 -14.00 -18.36
CA HIS A 199 4.18 -14.45 -19.03
C HIS A 199 2.95 -13.87 -18.32
N ALA A 200 2.82 -14.08 -17.02
CA ALA A 200 1.62 -13.70 -16.27
C ALA A 200 1.36 -12.18 -16.30
N PHE A 201 2.41 -11.36 -16.26
CA PHE A 201 2.27 -9.91 -16.16
C PHE A 201 2.62 -9.19 -17.45
N PHE A 202 3.82 -9.39 -18.01
CA PHE A 202 4.23 -8.58 -19.17
C PHE A 202 3.55 -9.00 -20.46
N HIS A 203 3.45 -10.30 -20.75
CA HIS A 203 2.77 -10.75 -21.96
C HIS A 203 1.29 -10.34 -21.96
N HIS A 204 0.55 -10.61 -20.87
CA HIS A 204 -0.85 -10.24 -20.78
C HIS A 204 -1.08 -8.72 -20.74
N LEU A 205 -0.23 -7.96 -20.04
CA LEU A 205 -0.31 -6.49 -20.07
C LEU A 205 -0.06 -5.95 -21.48
N SER A 206 0.99 -6.43 -22.14
CA SER A 206 1.33 -6.03 -23.51
C SER A 206 0.21 -6.39 -24.49
N ALA A 207 -0.44 -7.55 -24.32
CA ALA A 207 -1.59 -7.97 -25.15
C ALA A 207 -2.75 -6.97 -25.09
N VAL A 208 -3.07 -6.43 -23.91
CA VAL A 208 -4.12 -5.40 -23.75
C VAL A 208 -3.78 -4.11 -24.48
N PHE A 209 -2.50 -3.77 -24.60
CA PHE A 209 -2.00 -2.61 -25.34
C PHE A 209 -1.61 -2.94 -26.79
N GLY A 210 -2.11 -4.04 -27.35
CA GLY A 210 -1.91 -4.39 -28.76
C GLY A 210 -0.49 -4.88 -29.10
N TYR A 211 0.26 -5.37 -28.12
CA TYR A 211 1.65 -5.80 -28.27
C TYR A 211 2.63 -4.70 -28.71
N GLU A 212 2.26 -3.44 -28.51
CA GLU A 212 3.15 -2.32 -28.80
C GLU A 212 4.42 -2.37 -27.92
N PRO A 213 5.62 -2.11 -28.48
CA PRO A 213 6.86 -2.12 -27.71
C PRO A 213 6.86 -1.09 -26.58
N LEU A 214 7.29 -1.52 -25.39
CA LEU A 214 7.51 -0.63 -24.25
C LEU A 214 8.97 -0.16 -24.20
N LEU A 215 9.20 1.15 -24.09
CA LEU A 215 10.53 1.68 -23.81
C LEU A 215 10.89 1.49 -22.33
N ILE A 216 11.85 0.60 -22.08
CA ILE A 216 12.44 0.40 -20.75
C ILE A 216 13.61 1.39 -20.58
N LYS A 217 13.38 2.49 -19.85
CA LYS A 217 14.38 3.56 -19.68
C LYS A 217 15.48 3.25 -18.66
N ASN A 218 15.23 2.33 -17.72
CA ASN A 218 16.15 1.95 -16.65
C ASN A 218 16.28 0.43 -16.59
N VAL A 219 17.41 -0.07 -16.06
CA VAL A 219 17.61 -1.52 -15.85
C VAL A 219 16.49 -2.09 -14.99
N VAL A 220 15.76 -3.06 -15.53
CA VAL A 220 14.82 -3.89 -14.77
C VAL A 220 15.61 -5.06 -14.20
N ARG A 221 15.82 -5.09 -12.89
CA ARG A 221 16.32 -6.29 -12.20
C ARG A 221 15.12 -7.10 -11.73
N PHE A 222 15.13 -8.39 -12.04
CA PHE A 222 14.17 -9.39 -11.55
C PHE A 222 14.77 -10.16 -10.39
#